data_AF-A0A1E3BGA3-F1
#
_entry.id   AF-A0A1E3BGA3-F1
#
_cell.length_a   1.000
_cell.length_b   1.000
_cell.length_c   1.000
_cell.angle_alpha   90.00
_cell.angle_beta   90.00
_cell.angle_gamma   90.00
#
_symmetry.space_group_name_H-M   'P 1'
#
loop_
_entity.id
_entity.type
_entity.pdbx_description
1 polymer ?
#
loop_
_entity_poly.entity_id
_entity_poly.type
_entity_poly.pdbx_seq_one_letter_code
_entity_poly.pdbx_strand_id
1 'polypeptide(L)'
;MYRTILLQLLERLPVPQDIFDPLGLATWNGNFHKWTVESLEVLFEQAVQNLGESSMVCYIDALDECDEHQFRDMVSFFEQVGELTTSAGTRFKVYFSSRHYPHITITKGLSLILEGQEGHSQDIVNYVDSELKLGRSKLVEQIRIELQEKASGVFMWAS
;
A
#
# COMPACT_ATOMS: atom_id res chain seq x y z
N MET A 1 -9.26 3.61 8.03
CA MET A 1 -8.56 3.58 6.72
C MET A 1 -9.51 3.73 5.53
N TYR A 2 -10.52 2.86 5.35
CA TYR A 2 -11.47 2.91 4.22
C TYR A 2 -12.09 4.29 3.93
N ARG A 3 -12.48 5.04 4.97
CA ARG A 3 -13.01 6.40 4.83
C ARG A 3 -12.05 7.34 4.10
N THR A 4 -10.76 7.26 4.41
CA THR A 4 -9.72 8.10 3.80
C THR A 4 -9.49 7.72 2.35
N ILE A 5 -9.45 6.42 2.04
CA ILE A 5 -9.29 5.92 0.67
C ILE A 5 -10.46 6.39 -0.21
N LEU A 6 -11.69 6.23 0.29
CA LEU A 6 -12.89 6.70 -0.41
C LEU A 6 -12.91 8.21 -0.58
N LEU A 7 -12.56 8.98 0.45
CA LEU A 7 -12.47 10.43 0.34
C LEU A 7 -11.48 10.84 -0.76
N GLN A 8 -10.28 10.26 -0.76
CA GLN A 8 -9.24 10.53 -1.76
C GLN A 8 -9.65 10.10 -3.17
N LEU A 9 -10.45 9.04 -3.29
CA LEU A 9 -11.03 8.58 -4.56
C LEU A 9 -12.05 9.60 -5.08
N LEU A 10 -13.00 10.00 -4.23
CA LEU A 10 -14.07 10.92 -4.57
C LEU A 10 -13.58 12.34 -4.83
N GLU A 11 -12.47 12.75 -4.22
CA GLU A 11 -11.84 14.04 -4.51
C GLU A 11 -11.14 14.07 -5.87
N ARG A 12 -10.66 12.92 -6.37
CA ARG A 12 -9.86 12.84 -7.60
C ARG A 12 -10.63 12.39 -8.82
N LEU A 13 -11.74 11.68 -8.64
CA LEU A 13 -12.59 11.24 -9.72
C LEU A 13 -13.91 11.99 -9.65
N PRO A 14 -14.43 12.49 -10.80
CA PRO A 14 -15.82 12.91 -10.89
C PRO A 14 -16.70 11.66 -10.85
N VAL A 15 -16.82 11.03 -9.68
CA VAL A 15 -17.64 9.84 -9.54
C VAL A 15 -19.10 10.27 -9.59
N PRO A 16 -19.93 9.67 -10.46
CA PRO A 16 -21.34 10.02 -10.52
C PRO A 16 -22.01 9.71 -9.18
N GLN A 17 -22.97 10.54 -8.76
CA GLN A 17 -23.57 10.43 -7.42
C GLN A 17 -24.44 9.17 -7.25
N ASP A 18 -24.70 8.44 -8.33
CA ASP A 18 -25.40 7.15 -8.35
C ASP A 18 -24.64 6.04 -7.61
N ILE A 19 -23.33 6.16 -7.40
CA ILE A 19 -22.57 5.21 -6.56
C ILE A 19 -23.08 5.14 -5.11
N PHE A 20 -23.80 6.17 -4.67
CA PHE A 20 -24.39 6.26 -3.34
C PHE A 20 -25.79 5.65 -3.27
N ASP A 21 -26.39 5.27 -4.40
CA ASP A 21 -27.73 4.66 -4.48
C ASP A 21 -27.83 3.32 -3.73
N PRO A 22 -26.84 2.40 -3.81
CA PRO A 22 -26.84 1.16 -3.04
C PRO A 22 -26.85 1.39 -1.52
N LEU A 23 -26.37 2.55 -1.07
CA LEU A 23 -26.38 2.94 0.34
C LEU A 23 -27.70 3.60 0.78
N GLY A 24 -28.67 3.72 -0.12
CA GLY A 24 -29.95 4.39 0.13
C GLY A 24 -29.82 5.89 0.41
N LEU A 25 -28.65 6.47 0.12
CA LEU A 25 -28.33 7.86 0.45
C LEU A 25 -29.13 8.86 -0.39
N ALA A 26 -29.56 8.47 -1.60
CA ALA A 26 -30.49 9.26 -2.42
C ALA A 26 -31.86 9.48 -1.74
N THR A 27 -32.25 8.59 -0.83
CA THR A 27 -33.51 8.68 -0.05
C THR A 27 -33.29 9.15 1.40
N TRP A 28 -32.10 9.67 1.69
CA TRP A 28 -31.70 9.97 3.06
C TRP A 28 -32.42 11.18 3.64
N ASN A 29 -33.06 10.99 4.79
CA ASN A 29 -33.89 11.99 5.47
C ASN A 29 -33.16 12.80 6.56
N GLY A 30 -31.82 12.77 6.59
CA GLY A 30 -31.01 13.60 7.51
C GLY A 30 -30.69 12.98 8.88
N ASN A 31 -31.06 11.73 9.16
CA ASN A 31 -30.60 11.02 10.37
C ASN A 31 -29.17 10.50 10.23
N PHE A 32 -28.29 10.62 11.23
CA PHE A 32 -26.90 10.15 11.14
C PHE A 32 -26.75 8.76 10.50
N HIS A 33 -26.28 8.70 9.26
CA HIS A 33 -25.91 7.42 8.62
C HIS A 33 -24.64 6.92 9.30
N LYS A 34 -24.74 5.76 9.96
CA LYS A 34 -23.59 5.15 10.62
C LYS A 34 -22.77 4.40 9.56
N TRP A 35 -21.75 5.08 9.04
CA TRP A 35 -20.77 4.47 8.14
C TRP A 35 -20.05 3.29 8.82
N THR A 36 -20.37 2.08 8.37
CA THR A 36 -19.71 0.82 8.75
C THR A 36 -18.63 0.45 7.73
N VAL A 37 -17.77 -0.51 8.05
CA VAL A 37 -16.73 -0.98 7.12
C VAL A 37 -17.37 -1.55 5.86
N GLU A 38 -18.40 -2.36 6.02
CA GLU A 38 -19.13 -3.01 4.93
C GLU A 38 -19.76 -1.99 3.98
N SER A 39 -20.35 -0.91 4.53
CA SER A 39 -20.91 0.17 3.70
C SER A 39 -19.84 0.90 2.88
N LEU A 40 -18.64 1.02 3.43
CA LEU A 40 -17.51 1.67 2.75
C LEU A 40 -16.90 0.74 1.70
N GLU A 41 -16.81 -0.56 1.98
CA GLU A 41 -16.36 -1.56 1.01
C GLU A 41 -17.28 -1.64 -0.20
N VAL A 42 -18.60 -1.68 0.02
CA VAL A 42 -19.60 -1.63 -1.08
C VAL A 42 -19.43 -0.37 -1.93
N LEU A 43 -19.30 0.80 -1.28
CA LEU A 43 -19.11 2.06 -1.99
C LEU A 43 -17.82 2.07 -2.80
N PHE A 44 -16.75 1.52 -2.22
CA PHE A 44 -15.44 1.47 -2.87
C PHE A 44 -15.49 0.56 -4.11
N GLU A 45 -16.07 -0.62 -3.97
CA GLU A 45 -16.24 -1.55 -5.09
C GLU A 45 -17.04 -0.91 -6.23
N GLN A 46 -18.15 -0.24 -5.93
CA GLN A 46 -18.97 0.46 -6.91
C GLN A 46 -18.20 1.60 -7.60
N ALA A 47 -17.47 2.40 -6.83
CA ALA A 47 -16.68 3.48 -7.40
C ALA A 47 -15.56 2.95 -8.32
N VAL A 48 -14.93 1.82 -7.96
CA VAL A 48 -13.92 1.17 -8.80
C VAL A 48 -14.54 0.56 -10.07
N GLN A 49 -15.72 -0.07 -9.98
CA GLN A 49 -16.41 -0.61 -11.15
C GLN A 49 -16.80 0.50 -12.15
N ASN A 50 -17.10 1.69 -11.64
CA ASN A 50 -17.45 2.87 -12.45
C ASN A 50 -16.25 3.69 -12.96
N LEU A 51 -15.01 3.18 -12.85
CA LEU A 51 -13.82 3.86 -13.38
C LEU A 51 -13.85 4.07 -14.90
N GLY A 52 -14.60 3.22 -15.64
CA GLY A 52 -14.65 3.25 -17.09
C GLY A 52 -13.25 3.05 -17.70
N GLU A 53 -12.81 4.00 -18.53
CA GLU A 53 -11.48 3.99 -19.14
C GLU A 53 -10.35 4.47 -18.22
N SER A 54 -10.71 5.02 -17.05
CA SER A 54 -9.72 5.52 -16.07
C SER A 54 -8.99 4.37 -15.39
N SER A 55 -7.75 4.63 -14.98
CA SER A 55 -7.00 3.70 -14.14
C SER A 55 -6.85 4.23 -12.72
N MET A 56 -6.97 3.34 -11.75
CA MET A 56 -6.75 3.65 -10.34
C MET A 56 -5.60 2.80 -9.79
N VAL A 57 -4.74 3.45 -9.00
CA VAL A 57 -3.70 2.79 -8.22
C VAL A 57 -3.83 3.20 -6.75
N CYS A 58 -3.98 2.22 -5.85
CA CYS A 58 -3.95 2.41 -4.41
C CYS A 58 -2.56 2.07 -3.88
N TYR A 59 -1.97 2.97 -3.10
CA TYR A 59 -0.80 2.69 -2.28
C TYR A 59 -1.24 2.69 -0.82
N ILE A 60 -1.07 1.56 -0.16
CA ILE A 60 -1.42 1.36 1.24
C ILE A 60 -0.14 1.04 1.98
N ASP A 61 0.35 2.04 2.70
CA ASP A 61 1.62 2.01 3.39
C ASP A 61 1.45 1.57 4.86
N ALA A 62 2.49 0.97 5.43
CA ALA A 62 2.59 0.59 6.84
C ALA A 62 1.41 -0.30 7.31
N LEU A 63 1.08 -1.32 6.54
CA LEU A 63 -0.06 -2.21 6.81
C LEU A 63 0.07 -2.92 8.17
N ASP A 64 1.29 -3.16 8.64
CA ASP A 64 1.60 -3.74 9.96
C ASP A 64 1.20 -2.86 11.15
N GLU A 65 0.91 -1.57 10.95
CA GLU A 65 0.41 -0.67 12.00
C GLU A 65 -1.11 -0.82 12.23
N CYS A 66 -1.80 -1.59 11.39
CA CYS A 66 -3.23 -1.89 11.54
C CYS A 66 -3.47 -3.08 12.47
N ASP A 67 -4.67 -3.15 13.05
CA ASP A 67 -5.12 -4.33 13.77
C ASP A 67 -5.08 -5.58 12.87
N GLU A 68 -4.63 -6.70 13.42
CA GLU A 68 -4.33 -7.90 12.62
C GLU A 68 -5.55 -8.45 11.90
N HIS A 69 -6.71 -8.46 12.56
CA HIS A 69 -7.93 -8.93 11.93
C HIS A 69 -8.37 -7.97 10.82
N GLN A 70 -8.32 -6.67 11.09
CA GLN A 70 -8.77 -5.65 10.14
C GLN A 70 -7.95 -5.63 8.85
N PHE A 71 -6.62 -5.81 8.92
CA PHE A 71 -5.83 -5.81 7.68
C PHE A 71 -6.04 -7.10 6.87
N ARG A 72 -6.26 -8.25 7.51
CA ARG A 72 -6.52 -9.52 6.79
C ARG A 72 -7.82 -9.46 6.00
N ASP A 73 -8.88 -8.93 6.62
CA ASP A 73 -10.16 -8.70 5.96
C ASP A 73 -10.00 -7.74 4.78
N MET A 74 -9.20 -6.70 4.97
CA MET A 74 -8.93 -5.71 3.95
C MET A 74 -8.12 -6.23 2.76
N VAL A 75 -7.07 -7.03 3.01
CA VAL A 75 -6.32 -7.69 1.92
C VAL A 75 -7.27 -8.58 1.13
N SER A 76 -8.11 -9.37 1.81
CA SER A 76 -9.09 -10.25 1.17
C SER A 76 -10.10 -9.47 0.33
N PHE A 77 -10.59 -8.34 0.84
CA PHE A 77 -11.48 -7.44 0.11
C PHE A 77 -10.81 -6.89 -1.17
N PHE A 78 -9.59 -6.37 -1.08
CA PHE A 78 -8.88 -5.85 -2.25
C PHE A 78 -8.53 -6.93 -3.28
N GLU A 79 -8.28 -8.16 -2.85
CA GLU A 79 -8.12 -9.31 -3.76
C GLU A 79 -9.40 -9.58 -4.55
N GLN A 80 -10.56 -9.58 -3.87
CA GLN A 80 -11.86 -9.75 -4.52
C GLN A 80 -12.14 -8.62 -5.53
N VAL A 81 -11.90 -7.36 -5.15
CA VAL A 81 -12.08 -6.22 -6.07
C VAL A 81 -11.10 -6.31 -7.25
N GLY A 82 -9.86 -6.73 -7.01
CA GLY A 82 -8.86 -6.97 -8.06
C GLY A 82 -9.29 -8.03 -9.08
N GLU A 83 -9.91 -9.11 -8.63
CA GLU A 83 -10.43 -10.18 -9.49
C GLU A 83 -11.64 -9.71 -10.32
N LEU A 84 -12.58 -9.00 -9.68
CA LEU A 84 -13.75 -8.43 -10.36
C LEU A 84 -13.35 -7.45 -11.45
N THR A 85 -12.42 -6.54 -11.13
CA THR A 85 -11.92 -5.53 -12.08
C THR A 85 -11.13 -6.14 -13.22
N THR A 86 -10.31 -7.15 -12.95
CA THR A 86 -9.59 -7.90 -14.00
C THR A 86 -10.57 -8.55 -14.97
N SER A 87 -11.64 -9.15 -14.45
CA SER A 87 -12.68 -9.80 -15.26
C SER A 87 -13.49 -8.80 -16.10
N ALA A 88 -13.69 -7.58 -15.58
CA ALA A 88 -14.39 -6.49 -16.26
C ALA A 88 -13.50 -5.67 -17.22
N GLY A 89 -12.18 -5.92 -17.24
CA GLY A 89 -11.23 -5.11 -18.02
C GLY A 89 -10.92 -3.74 -17.40
N THR A 90 -11.32 -3.50 -16.15
CA THR A 90 -11.09 -2.27 -15.40
C THR A 90 -9.65 -2.20 -14.89
N ARG A 91 -8.99 -1.06 -15.06
CA ARG A 91 -7.58 -0.87 -14.68
C ARG A 91 -7.43 -0.47 -13.21
N PHE A 92 -7.47 -1.45 -12.32
CA PHE A 92 -7.30 -1.25 -10.89
C PHE A 92 -6.05 -1.99 -10.37
N LYS A 93 -5.24 -1.32 -9.54
CA LYS A 93 -4.05 -1.90 -8.89
C LYS A 93 -3.96 -1.47 -7.44
N VAL A 94 -3.50 -2.37 -6.58
CA VAL A 94 -3.24 -2.10 -5.16
C VAL A 94 -1.82 -2.54 -4.81
N TYR A 95 -1.10 -1.69 -4.09
CA TYR A 95 0.23 -1.96 -3.57
C TYR A 95 0.17 -1.84 -2.05
N PHE A 96 0.50 -2.92 -1.36
CA PHE A 96 0.65 -2.95 0.09
C PHE A 96 2.14 -2.89 0.44
N SER A 97 2.48 -2.04 1.41
CA SER A 97 3.78 -2.10 2.09
C SER A 97 3.54 -2.54 3.54
N SER A 98 4.47 -3.34 4.07
CA SER A 98 4.41 -3.85 5.44
C SER A 98 5.79 -4.31 5.88
N ARG A 99 6.02 -4.32 7.19
CA ARG A 99 7.12 -5.10 7.79
C ARG A 99 6.87 -6.60 7.66
N HIS A 100 7.91 -7.40 7.91
CA HIS A 100 7.87 -8.87 7.87
C HIS A 100 6.85 -9.50 8.81
N TYR A 101 6.53 -8.82 9.91
CA TYR A 101 5.51 -9.23 10.87
C TYR A 101 4.47 -8.11 11.03
N PRO A 102 3.16 -8.45 11.02
CA PRO A 102 2.58 -9.79 10.86
C PRO A 102 2.69 -10.30 9.42
N HIS A 103 2.79 -11.63 9.24
CA HIS A 103 2.85 -12.23 7.90
C HIS A 103 1.53 -12.03 7.15
N ILE A 104 1.60 -11.26 6.06
CA ILE A 104 0.50 -11.06 5.13
C ILE A 104 0.58 -12.14 4.05
N THR A 105 -0.46 -12.95 3.95
CA THR A 105 -0.61 -13.90 2.84
C THR A 105 -1.49 -13.25 1.78
N ILE A 106 -0.92 -12.99 0.61
CA ILE A 106 -1.66 -12.57 -0.59
C ILE A 106 -1.73 -13.80 -1.49
N THR A 107 -2.94 -14.27 -1.77
CA THR A 107 -3.21 -15.45 -2.59
C THR A 107 -3.17 -15.12 -4.09
N LYS A 108 -3.68 -13.94 -4.46
CA LYS A 108 -3.85 -13.49 -5.85
C LYS A 108 -3.01 -12.24 -6.13
N GLY A 109 -1.71 -12.29 -5.83
CA GLY A 109 -0.82 -11.16 -6.02
C GLY A 109 0.66 -11.53 -6.06
N LEU A 110 1.49 -10.50 -6.16
CA LEU A 110 2.95 -10.61 -6.12
C LEU A 110 3.43 -10.10 -4.77
N SER A 111 4.33 -10.86 -4.13
CA SER A 111 5.03 -10.44 -2.92
C SER A 111 6.50 -10.16 -3.27
N LEU A 112 7.00 -9.01 -2.84
CA LEU A 112 8.38 -8.59 -3.02
C LEU A 112 9.01 -8.41 -1.64
N ILE A 113 10.03 -9.20 -1.33
CA ILE A 113 10.84 -9.02 -0.13
C ILE A 113 12.11 -8.25 -0.53
N LEU A 114 12.22 -7.00 -0.09
CA LEU A 114 13.30 -6.08 -0.49
C LEU A 114 14.68 -6.63 -0.12
N GLU A 115 14.85 -7.08 1.12
CA GLU A 115 16.13 -7.61 1.63
C GLU A 115 16.63 -8.86 0.88
N GLY A 116 15.73 -9.58 0.23
CA GLY A 116 16.05 -10.78 -0.54
C GLY A 116 16.33 -10.51 -2.02
N GLN A 117 16.24 -9.27 -2.50
CA GLN A 117 16.48 -8.95 -3.90
C GLN A 117 17.97 -9.01 -4.24
N GLU A 118 18.26 -9.51 -5.44
CA GLU A 118 19.63 -9.51 -5.97
C GLU A 118 20.15 -8.06 -6.06
N GLY A 119 21.39 -7.85 -5.59
CA GLY A 119 22.00 -6.52 -5.56
C GLY A 119 21.72 -5.70 -4.31
N HIS A 120 20.74 -6.07 -3.47
CA HIS A 120 20.36 -5.27 -2.28
C HIS A 120 21.54 -4.96 -1.35
N SER A 121 22.35 -5.96 -1.01
CA SER A 121 23.55 -5.76 -0.20
C SER A 121 24.59 -4.87 -0.89
N GLN A 122 24.73 -4.97 -2.21
CA GLN A 122 25.65 -4.15 -2.99
C GLN A 122 25.16 -2.70 -3.05
N ASP A 123 23.86 -2.47 -3.11
CA ASP A 123 23.28 -1.13 -3.09
C ASP A 123 23.53 -0.42 -1.75
N ILE A 124 23.52 -1.14 -0.64
CA ILE A 124 23.92 -0.60 0.68
C ILE A 124 25.39 -0.18 0.69
N VAL A 125 26.28 -1.03 0.14
CA VAL A 125 27.71 -0.70 -0.01
C VAL A 125 27.87 0.58 -0.83
N ASN A 126 27.20 0.64 -1.98
CA ASN A 126 27.25 1.79 -2.88
C ASN A 126 26.71 3.06 -2.21
N TYR A 127 25.64 2.95 -1.41
CA TYR A 127 25.05 4.05 -0.67
C TYR A 127 26.03 4.61 0.37
N VAL A 128 26.59 3.76 1.24
CA VAL A 128 27.61 4.16 2.21
C VAL A 128 28.82 4.79 1.52
N ASP A 129 29.21 4.26 0.36
CA ASP A 129 30.31 4.80 -0.44
C ASP A 129 30.04 6.18 -1.02
N SER A 130 28.81 6.43 -1.45
CA SER A 130 28.41 7.73 -1.99
C SER A 130 28.17 8.80 -0.91
N GLU A 131 27.62 8.42 0.24
CA GLU A 131 27.22 9.37 1.29
C GLU A 131 28.34 9.69 2.28
N LEU A 132 29.20 8.71 2.60
CA LEU A 132 30.34 8.93 3.48
C LEU A 132 31.45 9.68 2.73
N LYS A 133 31.34 11.02 2.70
CA LYS A 133 32.29 11.95 2.07
C LYS A 133 33.60 12.14 2.84
N LEU A 134 34.10 11.06 3.43
CA LEU A 134 35.37 11.03 4.11
C LEU A 134 36.47 10.56 3.13
N GLY A 135 37.66 11.14 3.24
CA GLY A 135 38.80 10.78 2.41
C GLY A 135 39.28 9.33 2.63
N ARG A 136 40.24 8.88 1.83
CA ARG A 136 40.75 7.49 1.89
C ARG A 136 41.82 7.35 2.97
N SER A 137 41.41 6.97 4.18
CA SER A 137 42.33 6.57 5.26
C SER A 137 41.91 5.23 5.84
N LYS A 138 42.83 4.49 6.46
CA LYS A 138 42.53 3.19 7.07
C LYS A 138 41.37 3.25 8.08
N LEU A 139 41.28 4.35 8.84
CA LEU A 139 40.19 4.56 9.79
C LEU A 139 38.85 4.73 9.07
N VAL A 140 38.83 5.45 7.95
CA VAL A 140 37.61 5.68 7.17
C VAL A 140 37.12 4.38 6.53
N GLU A 141 38.03 3.58 5.98
CA GLU A 141 37.66 2.25 5.45
C GLU A 141 37.09 1.35 6.54
N GLN A 142 37.64 1.39 7.76
CA GLN A 142 37.10 0.64 8.89
C GLN A 142 35.71 1.13 9.29
N ILE A 143 35.46 2.44 9.29
CA ILE A 143 34.13 3.00 9.53
C ILE A 143 33.14 2.52 8.46
N ARG A 144 33.52 2.48 7.17
CA ARG A 144 32.64 1.97 6.09
C ARG A 144 32.21 0.53 6.34
N ILE A 145 33.16 -0.34 6.67
CA ILE A 145 32.89 -1.75 6.97
C ILE A 145 31.94 -1.87 8.17
N GLU A 146 32.23 -1.19 9.28
CA GLU A 146 31.39 -1.23 10.47
C GLU A 146 29.97 -0.71 10.19
N LEU A 147 29.83 0.32 9.35
CA LEU A 147 28.53 0.89 9.00
C LEU A 147 27.72 -0.06 8.12
N GLN A 148 28.35 -0.72 7.14
CA GLN A 148 27.71 -1.73 6.30
C GLN A 148 27.26 -2.95 7.12
N GLU A 149 28.08 -3.42 8.06
CA GLU A 149 27.71 -4.51 8.97
C GLU A 149 26.54 -4.10 9.88
N LYS A 150 26.59 -2.90 10.47
CA LYS A 150 25.52 -2.38 11.33
C LYS A 150 24.23 -2.10 10.58
N ALA A 151 24.32 -1.79 9.28
CA ALA A 151 23.14 -1.59 8.45
C ALA A 151 22.25 -2.83 8.41
N SER A 152 22.82 -4.04 8.54
CA SER A 152 22.06 -5.31 8.61
C SER A 152 20.98 -5.44 7.53
N GLY A 153 21.28 -4.98 6.30
CA GLY A 153 20.32 -5.00 5.20
C GLY A 153 19.32 -3.83 5.17
N VAL A 154 19.42 -2.85 6.06
CA VAL A 154 18.49 -1.73 6.17
C VAL A 154 19.21 -0.40 5.88
N PHE A 155 18.80 0.29 4.82
CA PHE A 155 19.37 1.57 4.41
C PHE A 155 19.29 2.65 5.50
N MET A 156 18.19 2.70 6.26
CA MET A 156 18.03 3.67 7.37
C MET A 156 19.04 3.45 8.51
N TRP A 157 19.70 2.30 8.57
CA TRP A 157 20.74 2.02 9.56
C TRP A 157 22.15 2.21 8.98
N ALA A 158 22.23 2.52 7.68
CA ALA A 158 23.46 2.84 6.95
C ALA A 158 23.66 4.37 6.78
N SER A 159 22.89 5.19 7.50
CA SER A 159 22.88 6.66 7.38
C SER A 159 23.27 7.35 8.69
#